data_AF-A0A945EDQ7-F1
#
_entry.id   AF-A0A945EDQ7-F1
#
_cell.length_a   1.000
_cell.length_b   1.000
_cell.length_c   1.000
_cell.angle_alpha   90.00
_cell.angle_beta   90.00
_cell.angle_gamma   90.00
#
_symmetry.space_group_name_H-M   'P 1'
#
loop_
_entity.id
_entity.type
_entity.pdbx_description
1 polymer ?
#
loop_
_entity_poly.entity_id
_entity_poly.type
_entity_poly.pdbx_seq_one_letter_code
_entity_poly.pdbx_strand_id
1 'polypeptide(L)'
;MKKKVAFLSNTVTKPINRFLPQYQCSSFGINTIAQTLNTSIDTDYLIILLDINYFASDGFLSDKSFNKLADLVSLLKIFRDNNSAKVILSNTAGNFLDINSSINIQQHRKVFDLNQQIDKINNIEDMTVLNIYQLVNYYGFKDFYNIKNGFLFQAPWTKVALIAIADAIIENINLFNNIRKKVLILDADNTLWGGIVGEDGVDNITVDENYPGIIYRFFQQQIKHLKDSGLLLTMVSKNDLSNIKEVFSKRNMPLKWDDFVIKKINWNSKSQNIKDISNELNVGLESVVFLDDSDFELEEVNSALGIDIIKISTNNPVENLTIFEDLLSIKTLNISNEDKHKSEQYLVQNERKNKQKEFTSIHDYLCSINMKITMFLNNTSQIKRITQLINKTNQFNSTTKRYSESEILKMMEFYQIFSFSLIDKFGDLGLISVVIVKDNNIENFLLSCRVLGRMVERKILYLLTKSNNAALTADYIKTTKNHQIESFYGQLSIEDKVDDKGLKKYYFPEKIDNVDFIKEKK
;
A
#
# COMPACT_ATOMS: atom_id res chain seq x y z
N MET A 1 -19.81 -6.60 16.74
CA MET A 1 -20.19 -5.27 17.28
C MET A 1 -20.02 -4.25 16.17
N LYS A 2 -20.91 -3.27 15.98
CA LYS A 2 -20.75 -2.24 14.92
C LYS A 2 -19.53 -1.39 15.25
N LYS A 3 -18.72 -1.05 14.23
CA LYS A 3 -17.60 -0.12 14.41
C LYS A 3 -18.13 1.28 14.77
N LYS A 4 -17.41 2.00 15.63
CA LYS A 4 -17.74 3.35 16.10
C LYS A 4 -17.14 4.39 15.16
N VAL A 5 -17.98 5.30 14.68
CA VAL A 5 -17.58 6.42 13.83
C VAL A 5 -17.98 7.72 14.53
N ALA A 6 -17.03 8.60 14.79
CA ALA A 6 -17.29 9.88 15.42
C ALA A 6 -17.03 11.03 14.44
N PHE A 7 -17.88 12.05 14.48
CA PHE A 7 -17.75 13.25 13.66
C PHE A 7 -17.25 14.44 14.49
N LEU A 8 -16.25 15.14 13.96
CA LEU A 8 -15.73 16.39 14.49
C LEU A 8 -15.79 17.45 13.38
N SER A 9 -16.45 18.58 13.61
CA SER A 9 -16.74 19.53 12.54
C SER A 9 -16.98 20.95 13.06
N ASN A 10 -16.83 21.94 12.18
CA ASN A 10 -17.34 23.30 12.37
C ASN A 10 -18.76 23.49 11.83
N THR A 11 -19.40 22.41 11.36
CA THR A 11 -20.76 22.38 10.82
C THR A 11 -21.56 21.21 11.43
N VAL A 12 -22.87 21.23 11.25
CA VAL A 12 -23.77 20.15 11.70
C VAL A 12 -23.60 18.91 10.81
N THR A 13 -23.18 17.80 11.42
CA THR A 13 -22.92 16.51 10.74
C THR A 13 -23.94 15.42 11.06
N LYS A 14 -24.74 15.58 12.12
CA LYS A 14 -25.72 14.58 12.59
C LYS A 14 -26.63 13.98 11.48
N PRO A 15 -27.08 14.74 10.45
CA PRO A 15 -27.85 14.17 9.35
C PRO A 15 -27.13 13.07 8.54
N ILE A 16 -25.79 13.08 8.47
CA ILE A 16 -24.97 12.08 7.76
C ILE A 16 -25.19 10.67 8.35
N ASN A 17 -25.43 10.59 9.67
CA ASN A 17 -25.63 9.32 10.39
C ASN A 17 -26.75 8.45 9.77
N ARG A 18 -27.74 9.06 9.10
CA ARG A 18 -28.83 8.35 8.42
C ARG A 18 -28.35 7.50 7.24
N PHE A 19 -27.22 7.85 6.64
CA PHE A 19 -26.61 7.18 5.50
C PHE A 19 -25.46 6.25 5.91
N LEU A 20 -25.21 6.11 7.21
CA LEU A 20 -24.22 5.21 7.80
C LEU A 20 -24.84 4.19 8.77
N PRO A 21 -25.95 3.50 8.42
CA PRO A 21 -26.68 2.63 9.35
C PRO A 21 -25.86 1.44 9.87
N GLN A 22 -24.80 1.04 9.17
CA GLN A 22 -23.89 -0.04 9.52
C GLN A 22 -22.90 0.33 10.64
N TYR A 23 -22.77 1.61 10.98
CA TYR A 23 -21.84 2.12 11.99
C TYR A 23 -22.57 2.67 13.22
N GLN A 24 -21.92 2.66 14.38
CA GLN A 24 -22.37 3.39 15.55
C GLN A 24 -21.85 4.82 15.46
N CYS A 25 -22.69 5.75 15.01
CA CYS A 25 -22.30 7.13 14.76
C CYS A 25 -22.51 8.04 15.98
N SER A 26 -21.52 8.87 16.28
CA SER A 26 -21.59 9.95 17.28
C SER A 26 -21.05 11.26 16.69
N SER A 27 -21.37 12.40 17.30
CA SER A 27 -20.87 13.70 16.87
C SER A 27 -20.42 14.49 18.08
N PHE A 28 -19.20 15.03 18.04
CA PHE A 28 -18.71 15.96 19.04
C PHE A 28 -19.39 17.33 18.86
N GLY A 29 -19.26 18.18 19.88
CA GLY A 29 -19.77 19.55 19.81
C GLY A 29 -19.12 20.33 18.67
N ILE A 30 -19.88 21.23 18.05
CA ILE A 30 -19.31 22.16 17.06
C ILE A 30 -18.28 23.04 17.78
N ASN A 31 -17.17 23.35 17.10
CA ASN A 31 -16.06 24.15 17.62
C ASN A 31 -15.26 23.55 18.78
N THR A 32 -15.40 22.24 19.08
CA THR A 32 -14.55 21.57 20.08
C THR A 32 -13.29 20.95 19.48
N ILE A 33 -12.90 21.32 18.24
CA ILE A 33 -11.83 20.64 17.47
C ILE A 33 -10.53 20.52 18.26
N ALA A 34 -9.99 21.63 18.77
CA ALA A 34 -8.75 21.60 19.53
C ALA A 34 -8.87 20.84 20.85
N GLN A 35 -10.02 20.92 21.52
CA GLN A 35 -10.25 20.20 22.77
C GLN A 35 -10.32 18.69 22.53
N THR A 36 -11.10 18.25 21.55
CA THR A 36 -11.29 16.83 21.22
C THR A 36 -9.98 16.19 20.78
N LEU A 37 -9.17 16.87 19.95
CA LEU A 37 -7.88 16.35 19.49
C LEU A 37 -6.82 16.22 20.60
N ASN A 38 -7.02 16.87 21.75
CA ASN A 38 -6.15 16.74 22.93
C ASN A 38 -6.65 15.70 23.95
N THR A 39 -7.71 14.95 23.63
CA THR A 39 -8.30 13.96 24.55
C THR A 39 -8.23 12.55 23.97
N SER A 40 -8.27 11.55 24.85
CA SER A 40 -8.46 10.16 24.43
C SER A 40 -9.91 9.94 24.03
N ILE A 41 -10.14 9.27 22.91
CA ILE A 41 -11.48 8.93 22.43
C ILE A 41 -11.65 7.43 22.22
N ASP A 42 -12.84 6.91 22.51
CA ASP A 42 -13.24 5.53 22.26
C ASP A 42 -14.01 5.45 20.93
N THR A 43 -13.27 5.40 19.82
CA THR A 43 -13.82 5.40 18.46
C THR A 43 -12.86 4.71 17.49
N ASP A 44 -13.39 3.96 16.51
CA ASP A 44 -12.57 3.30 15.48
C ASP A 44 -12.14 4.29 14.38
N TYR A 45 -13.05 5.15 13.93
CA TYR A 45 -12.81 6.18 12.91
C TYR A 45 -13.28 7.57 13.35
N LEU A 46 -12.38 8.55 13.28
CA LEU A 46 -12.69 9.96 13.50
C LEU A 46 -12.79 10.68 12.13
N ILE A 47 -13.99 11.12 11.78
CA ILE A 47 -14.24 11.93 10.59
C ILE A 47 -14.18 13.40 10.98
N ILE A 48 -13.18 14.12 10.47
CA ILE A 48 -13.04 15.55 10.66
C ILE A 48 -13.55 16.25 9.40
N LEU A 49 -14.76 16.78 9.43
CA LEU A 49 -15.41 17.42 8.29
C LEU A 49 -15.37 18.94 8.46
N LEU A 50 -14.53 19.63 7.71
CA LEU A 50 -14.32 21.08 7.79
C LEU A 50 -14.74 21.75 6.49
N ASP A 51 -15.64 22.72 6.58
CA ASP A 51 -15.95 23.60 5.44
C ASP A 51 -14.92 24.75 5.34
N ILE A 52 -15.02 25.55 4.28
CA ILE A 52 -14.06 26.62 4.04
C ILE A 52 -14.08 27.70 5.13
N ASN A 53 -15.20 27.88 5.83
CA ASN A 53 -15.34 28.86 6.90
C ASN A 53 -14.52 28.50 8.12
N TYR A 54 -14.13 27.23 8.29
CA TYR A 54 -13.15 26.88 9.32
C TYR A 54 -11.82 27.59 9.05
N PHE A 55 -11.38 27.69 7.80
CA PHE A 55 -10.08 28.27 7.44
C PHE A 55 -10.15 29.77 7.13
N ALA A 56 -11.27 30.25 6.60
CA ALA A 56 -11.44 31.63 6.21
C ALA A 56 -11.45 32.60 7.40
N SER A 57 -10.91 33.80 7.19
CA SER A 57 -11.08 34.97 8.07
C SER A 57 -11.95 35.96 7.31
N ASP A 58 -13.07 36.38 7.90
CA ASP A 58 -13.98 37.35 7.29
C ASP A 58 -14.47 36.94 5.88
N GLY A 59 -14.60 35.63 5.64
CA GLY A 59 -15.07 35.07 4.37
C GLY A 59 -13.98 34.87 3.30
N PHE A 60 -12.71 35.20 3.58
CA PHE A 60 -11.62 35.07 2.62
C PHE A 60 -10.45 34.23 3.16
N LEU A 61 -9.72 33.59 2.24
CA LEU A 61 -8.46 32.92 2.58
C LEU A 61 -7.30 33.91 2.63
N SER A 62 -6.50 33.78 3.69
CA SER A 62 -5.34 34.63 3.98
C SER A 62 -4.23 33.82 4.64
N ASP A 63 -3.12 34.44 5.00
CA ASP A 63 -2.01 33.77 5.70
C ASP A 63 -2.46 33.15 7.03
N LYS A 64 -3.46 33.76 7.69
CA LYS A 64 -4.09 33.20 8.91
C LYS A 64 -4.72 31.83 8.66
N SER A 65 -5.24 31.58 7.45
CA SER A 65 -5.85 30.30 7.07
C SER A 65 -4.81 29.18 7.08
N PHE A 66 -3.61 29.46 6.58
CA PHE A 66 -2.50 28.51 6.56
C PHE A 66 -1.89 28.27 7.95
N ASN A 67 -1.81 29.31 8.78
CA ASN A 67 -1.42 29.15 10.18
C ASN A 67 -2.41 28.23 10.94
N LYS A 68 -3.72 28.44 10.74
CA LYS A 68 -4.76 27.60 11.34
C LYS A 68 -4.67 26.14 10.87
N LEU A 69 -4.32 25.91 9.62
CA LEU A 69 -4.03 24.55 9.13
C LEU A 69 -2.78 23.96 9.79
N ALA A 70 -1.71 24.73 9.95
CA ALA A 70 -0.49 24.27 10.62
C ALA A 70 -0.75 23.88 12.09
N ASP A 71 -1.58 24.65 12.80
CA ASP A 71 -2.02 24.34 14.16
C ASP A 71 -2.84 23.04 14.19
N LEU A 72 -3.80 22.89 13.25
CA LEU A 72 -4.60 21.67 13.12
C LEU A 72 -3.73 20.44 12.86
N VAL A 73 -2.75 20.53 11.95
CA VAL A 73 -1.82 19.42 11.64
C VAL A 73 -0.97 19.07 12.87
N SER A 74 -0.57 20.06 13.67
CA SER A 74 0.17 19.82 14.91
C SER A 74 -0.67 19.09 15.95
N LEU A 75 -1.93 19.49 16.12
CA LEU A 75 -2.90 18.79 16.98
C LEU A 75 -3.18 17.37 16.49
N LEU A 76 -3.27 17.16 15.18
CA LEU A 76 -3.49 15.82 14.60
C LEU A 76 -2.34 14.87 14.88
N LYS A 77 -1.09 15.35 14.86
CA LYS A 77 0.08 14.55 15.25
C LYS A 77 0.00 14.13 16.72
N ILE A 78 -0.27 15.09 17.62
CA ILE A 78 -0.46 14.83 19.05
C ILE A 78 -1.62 13.83 19.27
N PHE A 79 -2.71 13.98 18.52
CA PHE A 79 -3.85 13.08 18.61
C PHE A 79 -3.46 11.64 18.23
N ARG A 80 -2.70 11.45 17.14
CA ARG A 80 -2.21 10.13 16.71
C ARG A 80 -1.28 9.47 17.71
N ASP A 81 -0.44 10.25 18.39
CA ASP A 81 0.48 9.72 19.41
C ASP A 81 -0.28 9.14 20.62
N ASN A 82 -1.51 9.61 20.88
CA ASN A 82 -2.31 9.24 22.05
C ASN A 82 -3.55 8.40 21.74
N ASN A 83 -3.92 8.23 20.47
CA ASN A 83 -5.15 7.54 20.06
C ASN A 83 -4.88 6.56 18.91
N SER A 84 -5.58 5.43 18.90
CA SER A 84 -5.51 4.45 17.80
C SER A 84 -6.56 4.67 16.71
N ALA A 85 -7.47 5.65 16.88
CA ALA A 85 -8.52 5.92 15.92
C ALA A 85 -7.94 6.36 14.56
N LYS A 86 -8.43 5.74 13.48
CA LYS A 86 -8.10 6.15 12.10
C LYS A 86 -8.79 7.47 11.79
N VAL A 87 -8.07 8.41 11.17
CA VAL A 87 -8.59 9.76 10.93
C VAL A 87 -8.85 9.99 9.45
N ILE A 88 -10.03 10.51 9.14
CA ILE A 88 -10.43 10.93 7.80
C ILE A 88 -10.70 12.44 7.87
N LEU A 89 -9.78 13.27 7.35
CA LEU A 89 -9.93 14.73 7.35
C LEU A 89 -10.41 15.21 5.98
N SER A 90 -11.46 16.01 5.93
CA SER A 90 -11.88 16.60 4.67
C SER A 90 -10.94 17.71 4.20
N ASN A 91 -10.62 17.71 2.91
CA ASN A 91 -10.24 18.95 2.25
C ASN A 91 -11.49 19.81 2.02
N THR A 92 -11.36 20.96 1.37
CA THR A 92 -12.48 21.92 1.29
C THR A 92 -12.71 22.48 -0.11
N ALA A 93 -13.91 23.02 -0.33
CA ALA A 93 -14.25 23.76 -1.53
C ALA A 93 -14.79 25.12 -1.15
N GLY A 94 -14.47 26.13 -1.97
CA GLY A 94 -14.93 27.49 -1.81
C GLY A 94 -15.56 27.99 -3.09
N ASN A 95 -16.64 28.74 -2.95
CA ASN A 95 -17.15 29.57 -4.02
C ASN A 95 -17.22 31.01 -3.50
N PHE A 96 -16.57 31.92 -4.22
CA PHE A 96 -16.48 33.32 -3.85
C PHE A 96 -17.35 34.13 -4.81
N LEU A 97 -17.96 35.21 -4.31
CA LEU A 97 -18.71 36.11 -5.17
C LEU A 97 -17.76 36.72 -6.21
N ASP A 98 -18.10 36.61 -7.49
CA ASP A 98 -17.28 37.20 -8.56
C ASP A 98 -17.58 38.70 -8.70
N ILE A 99 -17.10 39.48 -7.74
CA ILE A 99 -17.12 40.95 -7.79
C ILE A 99 -15.98 41.45 -8.71
N ASN A 100 -14.87 40.72 -8.74
CA ASN A 100 -13.71 40.96 -9.57
C ASN A 100 -13.04 39.63 -9.91
N SER A 101 -13.03 39.27 -11.20
CA SER A 101 -12.62 37.94 -11.63
C SER A 101 -11.14 37.65 -11.33
N SER A 102 -10.28 38.67 -11.32
CA SER A 102 -8.86 38.47 -10.95
C SER A 102 -8.71 38.09 -9.47
N ILE A 103 -9.44 38.78 -8.59
CA ILE A 103 -9.46 38.47 -7.16
C ILE A 103 -10.12 37.11 -6.90
N ASN A 104 -11.20 36.81 -7.62
CA ASN A 104 -11.89 35.52 -7.53
C ASN A 104 -10.95 34.36 -7.90
N ILE A 105 -10.23 34.47 -9.04
CA ILE A 105 -9.20 33.49 -9.44
C ILE A 105 -8.13 33.32 -8.37
N GLN A 106 -7.66 34.42 -7.75
CA GLN A 106 -6.69 34.34 -6.66
C GLN A 106 -7.24 33.58 -5.44
N GLN A 107 -8.51 33.75 -5.09
CA GLN A 107 -9.13 33.00 -4.00
C GLN A 107 -9.26 31.50 -4.33
N HIS A 108 -9.62 31.15 -5.57
CA HIS A 108 -9.63 29.75 -6.01
C HIS A 108 -8.22 29.12 -6.01
N ARG A 109 -7.18 29.88 -6.37
CA ARG A 109 -5.78 29.42 -6.22
C ARG A 109 -5.44 29.13 -4.75
N LYS A 110 -5.83 30.02 -3.84
CA LYS A 110 -5.62 29.80 -2.39
C LYS A 110 -6.37 28.56 -1.88
N VAL A 111 -7.57 28.26 -2.38
CA VAL A 111 -8.29 27.01 -2.05
C VAL A 111 -7.48 25.79 -2.51
N PHE A 112 -6.96 25.84 -3.73
CA PHE A 112 -6.11 24.78 -4.26
C PHE A 112 -4.84 24.60 -3.41
N ASP A 113 -4.14 25.69 -3.07
CA ASP A 113 -2.94 25.66 -2.23
C ASP A 113 -3.23 25.12 -0.82
N LEU A 114 -4.37 25.51 -0.24
CA LEU A 114 -4.82 24.99 1.06
C LEU A 114 -5.07 23.49 1.01
N ASN A 115 -5.78 23.01 -0.01
CA ASN A 115 -6.04 21.58 -0.19
C ASN A 115 -4.75 20.79 -0.40
N GLN A 116 -3.79 21.32 -1.19
CA GLN A 116 -2.47 20.70 -1.36
C GLN A 116 -1.73 20.56 -0.02
N GLN A 117 -1.88 21.52 0.90
CA GLN A 117 -1.30 21.40 2.23
C GLN A 117 -2.04 20.41 3.13
N ILE A 118 -3.38 20.33 3.04
CA ILE A 118 -4.19 19.32 3.72
C ILE A 118 -3.77 17.91 3.25
N ASP A 119 -3.53 17.71 1.96
CA ASP A 119 -3.09 16.43 1.40
C ASP A 119 -1.79 15.90 2.00
N LYS A 120 -0.96 16.76 2.60
CA LYS A 120 0.28 16.34 3.27
C LYS A 120 0.03 15.47 4.51
N ILE A 121 -1.18 15.47 5.09
CA ILE A 121 -1.53 14.58 6.21
C ILE A 121 -1.46 13.10 5.83
N ASN A 122 -1.57 12.76 4.54
CA ASN A 122 -1.43 11.41 4.02
C ASN A 122 -0.05 10.79 4.33
N ASN A 123 0.93 11.61 4.74
CA ASN A 123 2.23 11.14 5.24
C ASN A 123 2.21 10.70 6.71
N ILE A 124 1.10 10.90 7.42
CA ILE A 124 0.89 10.49 8.80
C ILE A 124 0.14 9.15 8.79
N GLU A 125 0.62 8.18 9.58
CA GLU A 125 0.03 6.84 9.63
C GLU A 125 -1.41 6.88 10.16
N ASP A 126 -2.26 6.02 9.60
CA ASP A 126 -3.70 5.92 9.89
C ASP A 126 -4.49 7.22 9.65
N MET A 127 -3.99 8.09 8.76
CA MET A 127 -4.69 9.29 8.29
C MET A 127 -4.92 9.26 6.79
N THR A 128 -6.04 9.80 6.36
CA THR A 128 -6.36 10.03 4.94
C THR A 128 -7.20 11.30 4.75
N VAL A 129 -7.22 11.80 3.52
CA VAL A 129 -8.07 12.91 3.09
C VAL A 129 -9.40 12.43 2.51
N LEU A 130 -10.50 13.03 2.95
CA LEU A 130 -11.80 12.97 2.27
C LEU A 130 -11.89 14.11 1.25
N ASN A 131 -11.92 13.79 -0.03
CA ASN A 131 -11.83 14.77 -1.11
C ASN A 131 -13.17 15.46 -1.42
N ILE A 132 -13.65 16.31 -0.50
CA ILE A 132 -14.84 17.14 -0.68
C ILE A 132 -14.69 18.05 -1.91
N TYR A 133 -13.48 18.55 -2.19
CA TYR A 133 -13.21 19.37 -3.36
C TYR A 133 -13.61 18.67 -4.67
N GLN A 134 -13.25 17.39 -4.82
CA GLN A 134 -13.63 16.58 -5.98
C GLN A 134 -15.15 16.33 -6.03
N LEU A 135 -15.78 16.00 -4.89
CA LEU A 135 -17.24 15.80 -4.85
C LEU A 135 -17.98 17.06 -5.29
N VAL A 136 -17.52 18.24 -4.85
CA VAL A 136 -18.11 19.53 -5.22
C VAL A 136 -17.92 19.84 -6.70
N ASN A 137 -16.77 19.48 -7.29
CA ASN A 137 -16.56 19.64 -8.74
C ASN A 137 -17.44 18.69 -9.55
N TYR A 138 -17.67 17.48 -9.06
CA TYR A 138 -18.51 16.48 -9.73
C TYR A 138 -20.00 16.85 -9.71
N TYR A 139 -20.54 17.17 -8.53
CA TYR A 139 -21.96 17.51 -8.36
C TYR A 139 -22.29 18.99 -8.62
N GLY A 140 -21.30 19.88 -8.58
CA GLY A 140 -21.49 21.32 -8.66
C GLY A 140 -21.78 21.99 -7.31
N PHE A 141 -21.21 23.17 -7.09
CA PHE A 141 -21.28 23.87 -5.80
C PHE A 141 -22.72 24.19 -5.36
N LYS A 142 -23.60 24.61 -6.28
CA LYS A 142 -24.98 25.00 -5.97
C LYS A 142 -25.84 23.82 -5.48
N ASP A 143 -25.58 22.63 -6.00
CA ASP A 143 -26.31 21.42 -5.62
C ASP A 143 -25.70 20.76 -4.38
N PHE A 144 -24.43 21.03 -4.09
CA PHE A 144 -23.73 20.51 -2.92
C PHE A 144 -23.93 21.38 -1.65
N TYR A 145 -24.01 22.71 -1.81
CA TYR A 145 -24.09 23.66 -0.69
C TYR A 145 -25.41 24.45 -0.65
N ASN A 146 -26.03 24.50 0.53
CA ASN A 146 -27.07 25.45 0.88
C ASN A 146 -26.52 26.56 1.79
N ILE A 147 -26.13 27.68 1.19
CA ILE A 147 -25.53 28.82 1.89
C ILE A 147 -26.45 29.37 3.00
N LYS A 148 -27.75 29.45 2.73
CA LYS A 148 -28.74 29.97 3.70
C LYS A 148 -28.78 29.12 4.97
N ASN A 149 -28.83 27.79 4.82
CA ASN A 149 -28.82 26.87 5.96
C ASN A 149 -27.46 26.86 6.67
N GLY A 150 -26.37 27.07 5.93
CA GLY A 150 -25.04 27.30 6.49
C GLY A 150 -25.04 28.46 7.49
N PHE A 151 -25.58 29.62 7.13
CA PHE A 151 -25.65 30.78 8.03
C PHE A 151 -26.66 30.61 9.18
N LEU A 152 -27.84 30.06 8.91
CA LEU A 152 -28.91 29.95 9.91
C LEU A 152 -28.67 28.85 10.94
N PHE A 153 -28.10 27.72 10.52
CA PHE A 153 -28.07 26.49 11.31
C PHE A 153 -26.69 25.83 11.36
N GLN A 154 -25.66 26.43 10.75
CA GLN A 154 -24.35 25.81 10.55
C GLN A 154 -24.46 24.46 9.81
N ALA A 155 -25.48 24.31 8.96
CA ALA A 155 -25.80 23.06 8.26
C ALA A 155 -25.79 23.28 6.74
N PRO A 156 -24.61 23.46 6.13
CA PRO A 156 -24.51 23.87 4.73
C PRO A 156 -24.73 22.72 3.74
N TRP A 157 -24.70 21.46 4.17
CA TRP A 157 -24.76 20.29 3.29
C TRP A 157 -26.19 20.03 2.79
N THR A 158 -26.37 19.95 1.47
CA THR A 158 -27.64 19.51 0.87
C THR A 158 -27.84 17.99 1.03
N LYS A 159 -29.02 17.47 0.69
CA LYS A 159 -29.25 16.02 0.67
C LYS A 159 -28.28 15.28 -0.27
N VAL A 160 -27.96 15.87 -1.42
CA VAL A 160 -26.99 15.31 -2.39
C VAL A 160 -25.61 15.22 -1.73
N ALA A 161 -25.16 16.29 -1.08
CA ALA A 161 -23.89 16.29 -0.37
C ALA A 161 -23.86 15.27 0.77
N LEU A 162 -24.91 15.15 1.57
CA LEU A 162 -24.95 14.19 2.67
C LEU A 162 -24.79 12.73 2.20
N ILE A 163 -25.39 12.37 1.06
CA ILE A 163 -25.26 11.04 0.46
C ILE A 163 -23.82 10.84 -0.06
N ALA A 164 -23.35 11.76 -0.91
CA ALA A 164 -22.02 11.67 -1.50
C ALA A 164 -20.89 11.64 -0.45
N ILE A 165 -21.00 12.43 0.62
CA ILE A 165 -20.06 12.43 1.74
C ILE A 165 -20.10 11.09 2.47
N ALA A 166 -21.29 10.53 2.72
CA ALA A 166 -21.42 9.24 3.38
C ALA A 166 -20.79 8.11 2.55
N ASP A 167 -21.05 8.07 1.24
CA ASP A 167 -20.48 7.08 0.33
C ASP A 167 -18.95 7.18 0.30
N ALA A 168 -18.40 8.39 0.20
CA ALA A 168 -16.96 8.62 0.23
C ALA A 168 -16.32 8.26 1.59
N ILE A 169 -17.03 8.44 2.71
CA ILE A 169 -16.59 7.97 4.04
C ILE A 169 -16.56 6.43 4.07
N ILE A 170 -17.59 5.76 3.57
CA ILE A 170 -17.65 4.30 3.50
C ILE A 170 -16.49 3.78 2.66
N GLU A 171 -16.24 4.39 1.50
CA GLU A 171 -15.12 4.05 0.62
C GLU A 171 -13.78 4.15 1.36
N ASN A 172 -13.50 5.27 2.04
CA ASN A 172 -12.27 5.45 2.81
C ASN A 172 -12.14 4.42 3.95
N ILE A 173 -13.22 4.13 4.67
CA ILE A 173 -13.23 3.10 5.72
C ILE A 173 -12.93 1.73 5.13
N ASN A 174 -13.48 1.40 3.96
CA ASN A 174 -13.21 0.15 3.26
C ASN A 174 -11.75 0.08 2.82
N LEU A 175 -11.19 1.16 2.28
CA LEU A 175 -9.78 1.23 1.89
C LEU A 175 -8.82 1.04 3.08
N PHE A 176 -9.20 1.52 4.27
CA PHE A 176 -8.45 1.24 5.50
C PHE A 176 -8.46 -0.22 5.94
N ASN A 177 -9.45 -1.01 5.51
CA ASN A 177 -9.66 -2.39 5.94
C ASN A 177 -9.29 -3.41 4.85
N ASN A 178 -9.33 -2.99 3.58
CA ASN A 178 -9.12 -3.86 2.44
C ASN A 178 -7.65 -4.26 2.27
N ILE A 179 -7.44 -5.50 1.83
CA ILE A 179 -6.15 -5.95 1.37
C ILE A 179 -5.93 -5.37 -0.02
N ARG A 180 -4.98 -4.44 -0.13
CA ARG A 180 -4.60 -3.85 -1.40
C ARG A 180 -4.07 -4.93 -2.35
N LYS A 181 -4.63 -4.99 -3.55
CA LYS A 181 -4.12 -5.79 -4.66
C LYS A 181 -2.77 -5.23 -5.11
N LYS A 182 -1.84 -6.13 -5.39
CA LYS A 182 -0.44 -5.79 -5.67
C LYS A 182 -0.07 -6.05 -7.13
N VAL A 183 -0.82 -6.91 -7.81
CA VAL A 183 -0.53 -7.34 -9.17
C VAL A 183 -1.77 -7.19 -10.03
N LEU A 184 -1.61 -6.49 -11.14
CA LEU A 184 -2.57 -6.45 -12.24
C LEU A 184 -2.04 -7.30 -13.37
N ILE A 185 -2.78 -8.33 -13.73
CA ILE A 185 -2.48 -9.22 -14.84
C ILE A 185 -3.39 -8.83 -15.99
N LEU A 186 -2.79 -8.58 -17.15
CA LEU A 186 -3.48 -8.11 -18.34
C LEU A 186 -3.32 -9.14 -19.46
N ASP A 187 -4.42 -9.47 -20.13
CA ASP A 187 -4.35 -9.99 -21.49
C ASP A 187 -3.87 -8.90 -22.47
N ALA A 188 -3.68 -9.24 -23.74
CA ALA A 188 -3.10 -8.38 -24.77
C ALA A 188 -4.12 -8.07 -25.88
N ASP A 189 -4.50 -9.07 -26.67
CA ASP A 189 -5.47 -8.91 -27.76
C ASP A 189 -6.83 -8.54 -27.19
N ASN A 190 -7.55 -7.64 -27.89
CA ASN A 190 -8.83 -7.07 -27.45
C ASN A 190 -8.85 -6.39 -26.06
N THR A 191 -7.74 -6.38 -25.33
CA THR A 191 -7.59 -5.85 -23.99
C THR A 191 -6.72 -4.58 -23.99
N LEU A 192 -5.49 -4.68 -24.48
CA LEU A 192 -4.58 -3.53 -24.59
C LEU A 192 -4.75 -2.78 -25.91
N TRP A 193 -5.27 -3.47 -26.93
CA TRP A 193 -5.64 -2.94 -28.25
C TRP A 193 -6.87 -3.68 -28.75
N GLY A 194 -7.54 -3.17 -29.78
CA GLY A 194 -8.60 -3.90 -30.47
C GLY A 194 -8.05 -4.79 -31.58
N GLY A 195 -8.58 -5.99 -31.73
CA GLY A 195 -8.14 -6.97 -32.73
C GLY A 195 -7.19 -8.03 -32.17
N ILE A 196 -6.98 -9.08 -32.96
CA ILE A 196 -6.15 -10.25 -32.65
C ILE A 196 -4.90 -10.18 -33.51
N VAL A 197 -3.74 -9.88 -32.93
CA VAL A 197 -2.51 -9.63 -33.70
C VAL A 197 -2.10 -10.80 -34.60
N GLY A 198 -2.36 -12.04 -34.16
CA GLY A 198 -2.02 -13.24 -34.94
C GLY A 198 -2.87 -13.40 -36.20
N GLU A 199 -4.06 -12.81 -36.25
CA GLU A 199 -5.01 -12.89 -37.36
C GLU A 199 -4.99 -11.62 -38.21
N ASP A 200 -5.10 -10.46 -37.55
CA ASP A 200 -5.21 -9.15 -38.19
C ASP A 200 -3.85 -8.63 -38.67
N GLY A 201 -2.77 -9.05 -38.01
CA GLY A 201 -1.43 -8.49 -38.20
C GLY A 201 -1.21 -7.17 -37.47
N VAL A 202 0.06 -6.86 -37.20
CA VAL A 202 0.48 -5.73 -36.34
C VAL A 202 -0.01 -4.37 -36.84
N ASP A 203 -0.15 -4.19 -38.15
CA ASP A 203 -0.54 -2.90 -38.73
C ASP A 203 -2.05 -2.61 -38.59
N ASN A 204 -2.87 -3.65 -38.45
CA ASN A 204 -4.34 -3.56 -38.45
C ASN A 204 -4.97 -3.58 -37.06
N ILE A 205 -4.20 -3.83 -35.99
CA ILE A 205 -4.72 -3.71 -34.63
C ILE A 205 -5.04 -2.26 -34.27
N THR A 206 -6.09 -2.08 -33.48
CA THR A 206 -6.68 -0.78 -33.16
C THR A 206 -6.07 -0.21 -31.88
N VAL A 207 -5.10 0.69 -32.04
CA VAL A 207 -4.44 1.42 -30.94
C VAL A 207 -3.71 2.66 -31.48
N ASP A 208 -4.49 3.69 -31.81
CA ASP A 208 -4.03 4.92 -32.44
C ASP A 208 -4.78 6.15 -31.88
N GLU A 209 -4.56 7.33 -32.45
CA GLU A 209 -5.10 8.59 -31.92
C GLU A 209 -6.57 8.84 -32.30
N ASN A 210 -7.16 8.01 -33.15
CA ASN A 210 -8.54 8.13 -33.60
C ASN A 210 -9.47 7.13 -32.90
N TYR A 211 -10.78 7.36 -32.99
CA TYR A 211 -11.77 6.40 -32.49
C TYR A 211 -11.81 5.15 -33.41
N PRO A 212 -11.84 3.92 -32.85
CA PRO A 212 -11.89 3.59 -31.42
C PRO A 212 -10.52 3.40 -30.74
N GLY A 213 -9.40 3.44 -31.48
CA GLY A 213 -8.04 3.24 -30.97
C GLY A 213 -7.65 4.13 -29.78
N ILE A 214 -8.13 5.37 -29.75
CA ILE A 214 -7.85 6.34 -28.68
C ILE A 214 -8.36 5.86 -27.31
N ILE A 215 -9.42 5.04 -27.29
CA ILE A 215 -9.97 4.49 -26.05
C ILE A 215 -8.97 3.52 -25.41
N TYR A 216 -8.39 2.61 -26.20
CA TYR A 216 -7.34 1.71 -25.73
C TYR A 216 -6.13 2.49 -25.21
N ARG A 217 -5.78 3.62 -25.83
CA ARG A 217 -4.72 4.50 -25.33
C ARG A 217 -5.06 5.11 -23.96
N PHE A 218 -6.27 5.63 -23.79
CA PHE A 218 -6.71 6.15 -22.49
C PHE A 218 -6.75 5.05 -21.42
N PHE A 219 -7.22 3.85 -21.78
CA PHE A 219 -7.21 2.70 -20.89
C PHE A 219 -5.79 2.34 -20.43
N GLN A 220 -4.85 2.24 -21.37
CA GLN A 220 -3.43 2.02 -21.08
C GLN A 220 -2.82 3.13 -20.21
N GLN A 221 -3.20 4.39 -20.41
CA GLN A 221 -2.76 5.49 -19.56
C GLN A 221 -3.26 5.32 -18.13
N GLN A 222 -4.52 4.92 -17.91
CA GLN A 222 -5.03 4.65 -16.55
C GLN A 222 -4.24 3.52 -15.88
N ILE A 223 -3.96 2.42 -16.60
CA ILE A 223 -3.11 1.33 -16.11
C ILE A 223 -1.71 1.84 -15.73
N LYS A 224 -1.15 2.77 -16.51
CA LYS A 224 0.15 3.39 -16.20
C LYS A 224 0.11 4.20 -14.90
N HIS A 225 -0.96 4.96 -14.65
CA HIS A 225 -1.14 5.66 -13.37
C HIS A 225 -1.26 4.67 -12.20
N LEU A 226 -1.93 3.53 -12.40
CA LEU A 226 -1.98 2.47 -11.39
C LEU A 226 -0.59 1.87 -11.12
N LYS A 227 0.23 1.66 -12.16
CA LYS A 227 1.63 1.25 -12.01
C LYS A 227 2.42 2.26 -11.18
N ASP A 228 2.28 3.55 -11.46
CA ASP A 228 2.99 4.63 -10.75
C ASP A 228 2.55 4.74 -9.28
N SER A 229 1.37 4.22 -8.94
CA SER A 229 0.92 4.05 -7.55
C SER A 229 1.56 2.87 -6.81
N GLY A 230 2.36 2.05 -7.51
CA GLY A 230 3.08 0.88 -7.00
C GLY A 230 2.43 -0.48 -7.26
N LEU A 231 1.48 -0.54 -8.20
CA LEU A 231 0.91 -1.80 -8.69
C LEU A 231 1.88 -2.45 -9.69
N LEU A 232 2.10 -3.76 -9.57
CA LEU A 232 2.94 -4.50 -10.51
C LEU A 232 2.10 -4.90 -11.72
N LEU A 233 2.56 -4.56 -12.91
CA LEU A 233 1.92 -5.01 -14.15
C LEU A 233 2.57 -6.30 -14.64
N THR A 234 1.74 -7.28 -14.99
CA THR A 234 2.19 -8.50 -15.67
C THR A 234 1.26 -8.82 -16.83
N MET A 235 1.76 -9.62 -17.76
CA MET A 235 1.03 -9.97 -18.98
C MET A 235 0.86 -11.48 -19.06
N VAL A 236 -0.37 -11.92 -19.35
CA VAL A 236 -0.69 -13.31 -19.64
C VAL A 236 -1.53 -13.33 -20.91
N SER A 237 -0.95 -13.83 -22.00
CA SER A 237 -1.61 -13.88 -23.30
C SER A 237 -1.31 -15.18 -24.02
N LYS A 238 -2.34 -15.76 -24.64
CA LYS A 238 -2.21 -16.94 -25.51
C LYS A 238 -1.84 -16.48 -26.91
N ASN A 239 -0.55 -16.27 -27.12
CA ASN A 239 -0.02 -15.75 -28.38
C ASN A 239 1.43 -16.18 -28.58
N ASP A 240 1.97 -15.91 -29.76
CA ASP A 240 3.38 -16.06 -30.06
C ASP A 240 4.15 -14.82 -29.59
N LEU A 241 5.27 -15.07 -28.90
CA LEU A 241 6.09 -14.01 -28.32
C LEU A 241 6.58 -13.00 -29.36
N SER A 242 6.86 -13.45 -30.59
CA SER A 242 7.28 -12.58 -31.70
C SER A 242 6.24 -11.54 -32.05
N ASN A 243 4.96 -11.93 -32.15
CA ASN A 243 3.86 -11.07 -32.58
C ASN A 243 3.62 -9.95 -31.56
N ILE A 244 3.53 -10.32 -30.28
CA ILE A 244 3.35 -9.34 -29.20
C ILE A 244 4.57 -8.40 -29.13
N LYS A 245 5.80 -8.91 -29.21
CA LYS A 245 7.00 -8.06 -29.25
C LYS A 245 6.98 -7.09 -30.42
N GLU A 246 6.54 -7.54 -31.59
CA GLU A 246 6.45 -6.71 -32.78
C GLU A 246 5.46 -5.55 -32.57
N VAL A 247 4.29 -5.80 -31.97
CA VAL A 247 3.33 -4.76 -31.57
C VAL A 247 3.97 -3.70 -30.70
N PHE A 248 4.65 -4.10 -29.62
CA PHE A 248 5.32 -3.14 -28.72
C PHE A 248 6.48 -2.38 -29.38
N SER A 249 7.07 -2.93 -30.45
CA SER A 249 8.15 -2.30 -31.19
C SER A 249 7.66 -1.31 -32.26
N LYS A 250 6.58 -1.64 -32.96
CA LYS A 250 6.06 -0.88 -34.11
C LYS A 250 4.97 0.11 -33.73
N ARG A 251 4.09 -0.26 -32.80
CA ARG A 251 2.93 0.56 -32.42
C ARG A 251 3.32 1.52 -31.30
N ASN A 252 2.98 2.79 -31.46
CA ASN A 252 3.27 3.80 -30.45
C ASN A 252 2.26 3.71 -29.29
N MET A 253 2.44 2.81 -28.33
CA MET A 253 1.51 2.62 -27.21
C MET A 253 1.95 3.35 -25.91
N PRO A 254 1.00 3.80 -25.05
CA PRO A 254 1.35 4.39 -23.75
C PRO A 254 2.08 3.43 -22.79
N LEU A 255 1.62 2.17 -22.71
CA LEU A 255 2.36 1.11 -22.02
C LEU A 255 3.50 0.62 -22.89
N LYS A 256 4.66 0.44 -22.28
CA LYS A 256 5.89 -0.04 -22.91
C LYS A 256 6.17 -1.47 -22.46
N TRP A 257 6.99 -2.18 -23.25
CA TRP A 257 7.39 -3.55 -22.94
C TRP A 257 7.93 -3.66 -21.50
N ASP A 258 8.77 -2.73 -21.08
CA ASP A 258 9.41 -2.75 -19.75
C ASP A 258 8.49 -2.28 -18.61
N ASP A 259 7.26 -1.86 -18.90
CA ASP A 259 6.27 -1.57 -17.86
C ASP A 259 5.77 -2.84 -17.16
N PHE A 260 5.87 -4.00 -17.83
CA PHE A 260 5.46 -5.30 -17.30
C PHE A 260 6.65 -6.04 -16.68
N VAL A 261 6.55 -6.41 -15.40
CA VAL A 261 7.66 -7.07 -14.68
C VAL A 261 7.84 -8.54 -15.09
N ILE A 262 6.75 -9.21 -15.47
CA ILE A 262 6.73 -10.59 -15.98
C ILE A 262 5.74 -10.65 -17.14
N LYS A 263 6.13 -11.34 -18.23
CA LYS A 263 5.24 -11.68 -19.35
C LYS A 263 5.22 -13.19 -19.53
N LYS A 264 4.04 -13.80 -19.52
CA LYS A 264 3.81 -15.19 -19.92
C LYS A 264 3.00 -15.17 -21.22
N ILE A 265 3.73 -15.19 -22.33
CA ILE A 265 3.16 -15.18 -23.69
C ILE A 265 3.48 -16.55 -24.30
N ASN A 266 2.50 -17.44 -24.23
CA ASN A 266 2.61 -18.84 -24.66
C ASN A 266 1.21 -19.48 -24.69
N TRP A 267 1.14 -20.72 -25.17
CA TRP A 267 -0.11 -21.47 -25.33
C TRP A 267 -0.55 -22.29 -24.10
N ASN A 268 0.06 -22.09 -22.93
CA ASN A 268 -0.38 -22.75 -21.70
C ASN A 268 -1.70 -22.13 -21.18
N SER A 269 -2.38 -22.81 -20.24
CA SER A 269 -3.57 -22.22 -19.61
C SER A 269 -3.24 -20.93 -18.85
N LYS A 270 -4.18 -19.97 -18.83
CA LYS A 270 -3.97 -18.69 -18.16
C LYS A 270 -3.88 -18.89 -16.65
N SER A 271 -4.68 -19.78 -16.06
CA SER A 271 -4.56 -20.16 -14.65
C SER A 271 -3.14 -20.64 -14.26
N GLN A 272 -2.51 -21.49 -15.08
CA GLN A 272 -1.16 -21.99 -14.79
C GLN A 272 -0.13 -20.86 -14.87
N ASN A 273 -0.20 -20.04 -15.93
CA ASN A 273 0.68 -18.88 -16.08
C ASN A 273 0.53 -17.86 -14.92
N ILE A 274 -0.70 -17.61 -14.46
CA ILE A 274 -0.99 -16.74 -13.32
C ILE A 274 -0.43 -17.32 -12.02
N LYS A 275 -0.58 -18.63 -11.79
CA LYS A 275 0.00 -19.31 -10.63
C LYS A 275 1.53 -19.21 -10.63
N ASP A 276 2.15 -19.37 -11.79
CA ASP A 276 3.60 -19.22 -11.95
C ASP A 276 4.05 -17.79 -11.70
N ILE A 277 3.32 -16.78 -12.18
CA ILE A 277 3.58 -15.36 -11.90
C ILE A 277 3.49 -15.09 -10.39
N SER A 278 2.45 -15.60 -9.74
CA SER A 278 2.24 -15.43 -8.29
C SER A 278 3.43 -16.00 -7.48
N ASN A 279 3.87 -17.21 -7.83
CA ASN A 279 5.06 -17.84 -7.24
C ASN A 279 6.35 -17.07 -7.55
N GLU A 280 6.52 -16.60 -8.79
CA GLU A 280 7.71 -15.88 -9.23
C GLU A 280 7.86 -14.52 -8.51
N LEU A 281 6.74 -13.84 -8.26
CA LEU A 281 6.66 -12.59 -7.50
C LEU A 281 6.63 -12.80 -5.98
N ASN A 282 6.45 -14.04 -5.51
CA ASN A 282 6.22 -14.37 -4.10
C ASN A 282 5.07 -13.54 -3.48
N VAL A 283 3.95 -13.46 -4.20
CA VAL A 283 2.71 -12.82 -3.74
C VAL A 283 1.62 -13.88 -3.57
N GLY A 284 0.66 -13.62 -2.70
CA GLY A 284 -0.52 -14.48 -2.58
C GLY A 284 -1.52 -14.19 -3.70
N LEU A 285 -2.27 -15.19 -4.15
CA LEU A 285 -3.30 -15.07 -5.18
C LEU A 285 -4.40 -14.08 -4.79
N GLU A 286 -4.67 -13.90 -3.50
CA GLU A 286 -5.60 -12.90 -2.99
C GLU A 286 -5.18 -11.45 -3.31
N SER A 287 -3.92 -11.23 -3.68
CA SER A 287 -3.37 -9.92 -4.07
C SER A 287 -3.35 -9.68 -5.59
N VAL A 288 -3.95 -10.58 -6.38
CA VAL A 288 -3.93 -10.56 -7.84
C VAL A 288 -5.31 -10.16 -8.38
N VAL A 289 -5.32 -9.41 -9.48
CA VAL A 289 -6.48 -9.12 -10.31
C VAL A 289 -6.13 -9.45 -11.75
N PHE A 290 -7.05 -10.11 -12.47
CA PHE A 290 -6.87 -10.48 -13.87
C PHE A 290 -7.92 -9.85 -14.78
N LEU A 291 -7.46 -9.22 -15.87
CA LEU A 291 -8.29 -8.55 -16.88
C LEU A 291 -8.15 -9.27 -18.21
N ASP A 292 -9.29 -9.61 -18.81
CA ASP A 292 -9.37 -10.34 -20.07
C ASP A 292 -10.67 -10.01 -20.81
N ASP A 293 -10.67 -10.09 -22.13
CA ASP A 293 -11.86 -9.91 -22.95
C ASP A 293 -12.64 -11.20 -23.17
N SER A 294 -12.09 -12.37 -22.88
CA SER A 294 -12.70 -13.68 -23.13
C SER A 294 -13.42 -14.25 -21.91
N ASP A 295 -14.73 -14.53 -22.00
CA ASP A 295 -15.48 -15.15 -20.89
C ASP A 295 -14.92 -16.53 -20.53
N PHE A 296 -14.51 -17.29 -21.54
CA PHE A 296 -13.93 -18.61 -21.37
C PHE A 296 -12.65 -18.56 -20.52
N GLU A 297 -11.74 -17.63 -20.81
CA GLU A 297 -10.48 -17.51 -20.07
C GLU A 297 -10.72 -17.00 -18.64
N LEU A 298 -11.68 -16.09 -18.45
CA LEU A 298 -12.06 -15.60 -17.12
C LEU A 298 -12.67 -16.71 -16.25
N GLU A 299 -13.58 -17.51 -16.80
CA GLU A 299 -14.19 -18.64 -16.10
C GLU A 299 -13.16 -19.73 -15.77
N GLU A 300 -12.22 -19.99 -16.67
CA GLU A 300 -11.09 -20.91 -16.45
C GLU A 300 -10.24 -20.48 -15.25
N VAL A 301 -9.84 -19.21 -15.24
CA VAL A 301 -9.02 -18.63 -14.17
C VAL A 301 -9.78 -18.59 -12.84
N ASN A 302 -11.04 -18.16 -12.85
CA ASN A 302 -11.86 -18.08 -11.64
C ASN A 302 -12.09 -19.47 -11.03
N SER A 303 -12.42 -20.47 -11.86
CA SER A 303 -12.64 -21.84 -11.39
C SER A 303 -11.38 -22.49 -10.83
N ALA A 304 -10.22 -22.20 -11.42
CA ALA A 304 -8.95 -22.79 -11.01
C ALA A 304 -8.31 -22.10 -9.79
N LEU A 305 -8.44 -20.77 -9.66
CA LEU A 305 -7.67 -19.98 -8.70
C LEU A 305 -8.52 -19.14 -7.73
N GLY A 306 -9.78 -18.84 -8.04
CA GLY A 306 -10.66 -18.02 -7.21
C GLY A 306 -10.13 -16.60 -6.99
N ILE A 307 -9.52 -15.99 -8.01
CA ILE A 307 -9.01 -14.61 -7.96
C ILE A 307 -10.03 -13.60 -8.51
N ASP A 308 -9.82 -12.32 -8.20
CA ASP A 308 -10.62 -11.24 -8.78
C ASP A 308 -10.38 -11.18 -10.28
N ILE A 309 -11.46 -11.34 -11.05
CA ILE A 309 -11.47 -11.30 -12.51
C ILE A 309 -12.32 -10.14 -13.01
N ILE A 310 -11.93 -9.57 -14.14
CA ILE A 310 -12.62 -8.42 -14.74
C ILE A 310 -12.73 -8.61 -16.24
N LYS A 311 -13.96 -8.55 -16.72
CA LYS A 311 -14.29 -8.60 -18.14
C LYS A 311 -14.01 -7.28 -18.81
N ILE A 312 -13.22 -7.32 -19.87
CA ILE A 312 -13.03 -6.22 -20.80
C ILE A 312 -14.09 -6.31 -21.90
N SER A 313 -14.80 -5.21 -22.12
CA SER A 313 -15.80 -5.09 -23.17
C SER A 313 -15.13 -4.80 -24.51
N THR A 314 -15.28 -5.70 -25.47
CA THR A 314 -14.85 -5.50 -26.86
C THR A 314 -15.88 -4.72 -27.68
N ASN A 315 -17.16 -4.90 -27.36
CA ASN A 315 -18.28 -4.26 -28.06
C ASN A 315 -18.42 -2.77 -27.69
N ASN A 316 -18.07 -2.41 -26.45
CA ASN A 316 -18.08 -1.02 -26.01
C ASN A 316 -16.82 -0.69 -25.21
N PRO A 317 -15.68 -0.43 -25.89
CA PRO A 317 -14.42 -0.17 -25.20
C PRO A 317 -14.46 1.04 -24.25
N VAL A 318 -15.41 1.98 -24.44
CA VAL A 318 -15.56 3.16 -23.58
C VAL A 318 -15.90 2.77 -22.14
N GLU A 319 -16.69 1.71 -21.96
CA GLU A 319 -17.05 1.20 -20.62
C GLU A 319 -15.81 0.72 -19.84
N ASN A 320 -14.75 0.31 -20.55
CA ASN A 320 -13.52 -0.12 -19.89
C ASN A 320 -12.80 1.03 -19.17
N LEU A 321 -13.10 2.29 -19.50
CA LEU A 321 -12.48 3.45 -18.88
C LEU A 321 -12.97 3.70 -17.45
N THR A 322 -14.10 3.14 -17.03
CA THR A 322 -14.65 3.31 -15.68
C THR A 322 -14.38 2.12 -14.76
N ILE A 323 -13.81 1.02 -15.28
CA ILE A 323 -13.53 -0.22 -14.53
C ILE A 323 -12.80 0.03 -13.21
N PHE A 324 -11.82 0.94 -13.22
CA PHE A 324 -10.99 1.22 -12.05
C PHE A 324 -11.66 2.12 -11.00
N GLU A 325 -12.78 2.77 -11.35
CA GLU A 325 -13.57 3.56 -10.39
C GLU A 325 -14.24 2.66 -9.34
N ASP A 326 -14.70 1.48 -9.74
CA ASP A 326 -15.44 0.57 -8.86
C ASP A 326 -14.52 -0.42 -8.11
N LEU A 327 -13.25 -0.55 -8.53
CA LEU A 327 -12.30 -1.47 -7.91
C LEU A 327 -11.59 -0.84 -6.72
N LEU A 328 -12.27 -0.82 -5.58
CA LEU A 328 -11.67 -0.34 -4.34
C LEU A 328 -10.40 -1.11 -3.93
N SER A 329 -10.26 -2.36 -4.36
CA SER A 329 -9.15 -3.25 -3.99
C SER A 329 -7.80 -2.84 -4.61
N ILE A 330 -7.80 -2.11 -5.73
CA ILE A 330 -6.57 -1.58 -6.37
C ILE A 330 -6.25 -0.15 -5.95
N LYS A 331 -7.24 0.60 -5.44
CA LYS A 331 -7.06 1.97 -4.96
C LYS A 331 -6.20 1.99 -3.69
N THR A 332 -5.52 3.10 -3.46
CA THR A 332 -4.71 3.30 -2.26
C THR A 332 -4.92 4.71 -1.71
N LEU A 333 -4.97 4.82 -0.38
CA LEU A 333 -5.08 6.11 0.30
C LEU A 333 -3.76 6.87 0.20
N ASN A 334 -2.63 6.17 0.32
CA ASN A 334 -1.29 6.75 0.37
C ASN A 334 -0.32 5.97 -0.54
N ILE A 335 0.39 6.68 -1.41
CA ILE A 335 1.49 6.10 -2.20
C ILE A 335 2.80 6.33 -1.44
N SER A 336 3.41 5.26 -0.94
CA SER A 336 4.72 5.40 -0.28
C SER A 336 5.84 5.55 -1.32
N ASN A 337 6.96 6.18 -0.93
CA ASN A 337 8.14 6.24 -1.80
C ASN A 337 8.66 4.84 -2.19
N GLU A 338 8.46 3.85 -1.31
CA GLU A 338 8.79 2.46 -1.62
C GLU A 338 7.89 1.89 -2.72
N ASP A 339 6.61 2.25 -2.76
CA ASP A 339 5.66 1.83 -3.79
C ASP A 339 6.07 2.32 -5.19
N LYS A 340 6.57 3.56 -5.30
CA LYS A 340 7.03 4.13 -6.58
C LYS A 340 8.17 3.35 -7.22
N HIS A 341 9.06 2.78 -6.42
CA HIS A 341 10.23 2.03 -6.90
C HIS A 341 10.03 0.51 -6.91
N LYS A 342 8.83 0.00 -6.60
CA LYS A 342 8.59 -1.45 -6.54
C LYS A 342 8.87 -2.13 -7.89
N SER A 343 8.34 -1.60 -8.98
CA SER A 343 8.48 -2.22 -10.31
C SER A 343 9.96 -2.34 -10.72
N GLU A 344 10.76 -1.30 -10.45
CA GLU A 344 12.22 -1.31 -10.69
C GLU A 344 12.93 -2.38 -9.85
N GLN A 345 12.59 -2.51 -8.56
CA GLN A 345 13.14 -3.54 -7.69
C GLN A 345 12.86 -4.96 -8.22
N TYR A 346 11.66 -5.20 -8.76
CA TYR A 346 11.32 -6.51 -9.35
C TYR A 346 12.03 -6.76 -10.67
N LEU A 347 12.21 -5.75 -11.53
CA LEU A 347 12.99 -5.88 -12.76
C LEU A 347 14.45 -6.27 -12.44
N VAL A 348 15.07 -5.58 -11.48
CA VAL A 348 16.41 -5.94 -10.99
C VAL A 348 16.41 -7.37 -10.41
N GLN A 349 15.38 -7.76 -9.66
CA GLN A 349 15.27 -9.11 -9.12
C GLN A 349 15.10 -10.18 -10.21
N ASN A 350 14.43 -9.87 -11.32
CA ASN A 350 14.27 -10.78 -12.45
C ASN A 350 15.60 -10.93 -13.21
N GLU A 351 16.32 -9.84 -13.45
CA GLU A 351 17.68 -9.90 -13.99
C GLU A 351 18.60 -10.76 -13.10
N ARG A 352 18.47 -10.64 -11.77
CA ARG A 352 19.20 -11.48 -10.81
C ARG A 352 18.87 -12.97 -10.99
N LYS A 353 17.58 -13.33 -11.12
CA LYS A 353 17.16 -14.72 -11.35
C LYS A 353 17.68 -15.27 -12.69
N ASN A 354 17.69 -14.45 -13.74
CA ASN A 354 18.22 -14.87 -15.03
C ASN A 354 19.73 -15.11 -14.95
N LYS A 355 20.48 -14.22 -14.27
CA LYS A 355 21.91 -14.44 -14.00
C LYS A 355 22.16 -15.65 -13.10
N GLN A 356 21.27 -15.96 -12.15
CA GLN A 356 21.40 -17.15 -11.31
C GLN A 356 21.37 -18.45 -12.13
N LYS A 357 20.60 -18.50 -13.23
CA LYS A 357 20.56 -19.66 -14.13
C LYS A 357 21.88 -19.89 -14.88
N GLU A 358 22.78 -18.91 -14.92
CA GLU A 358 24.10 -19.03 -15.53
C GLU A 358 25.12 -19.72 -14.60
N PHE A 359 24.79 -19.92 -13.32
CA PHE A 359 25.66 -20.58 -12.35
C PHE A 359 25.27 -22.06 -12.14
N THR A 360 26.27 -22.93 -12.06
CA THR A 360 26.10 -24.38 -11.83
C THR A 360 25.72 -24.75 -10.40
N SER A 361 25.97 -23.88 -9.42
CA SER A 361 25.62 -24.09 -8.01
C SER A 361 25.10 -22.80 -7.36
N ILE A 362 24.11 -22.94 -6.47
CA ILE A 362 23.58 -21.83 -5.69
C ILE A 362 24.62 -21.22 -4.75
N HIS A 363 25.57 -22.03 -4.26
CA HIS A 363 26.66 -21.55 -3.41
C HIS A 363 27.57 -20.58 -4.18
N ASP A 364 27.98 -20.95 -5.39
CA ASP A 364 28.84 -20.13 -6.24
C ASP A 364 28.16 -18.82 -6.62
N TYR A 365 26.86 -18.88 -6.90
CA TYR A 365 26.06 -17.68 -7.11
C TYR A 365 26.06 -16.77 -5.88
N LEU A 366 25.75 -17.28 -4.68
CA LEU A 366 25.71 -16.48 -3.44
C LEU A 366 27.08 -15.85 -3.11
N CYS A 367 28.17 -16.56 -3.34
CA CYS A 367 29.54 -16.04 -3.23
C CYS A 367 29.78 -14.87 -4.20
N SER A 368 29.29 -14.98 -5.45
CA SER A 368 29.44 -13.93 -6.47
C SER A 368 28.70 -12.63 -6.17
N ILE A 369 27.75 -12.63 -5.22
CA ILE A 369 26.90 -11.48 -4.89
C ILE A 369 27.64 -10.47 -3.98
N ASN A 370 28.71 -10.91 -3.31
CA ASN A 370 29.56 -10.10 -2.42
C ASN A 370 28.75 -9.31 -1.37
N MET A 371 27.95 -10.03 -0.58
CA MET A 371 27.06 -9.45 0.42
C MET A 371 27.81 -8.87 1.61
N LYS A 372 27.41 -7.67 2.04
CA LYS A 372 27.95 -6.97 3.20
C LYS A 372 26.83 -6.63 4.18
N ILE A 373 26.88 -7.19 5.38
CA ILE A 373 25.88 -7.00 6.44
C ILE A 373 26.40 -6.01 7.50
N THR A 374 25.54 -5.11 7.95
CA THR A 374 25.78 -4.20 9.08
C THR A 374 24.78 -4.50 10.18
N MET A 375 25.27 -4.64 11.42
CA MET A 375 24.47 -4.88 12.61
C MET A 375 24.44 -3.61 13.46
N PHE A 376 23.25 -3.21 13.90
CA PHE A 376 23.05 -2.13 14.85
C PHE A 376 22.36 -2.67 16.09
N LEU A 377 22.67 -2.09 17.25
CA LEU A 377 22.04 -2.40 18.54
C LEU A 377 21.34 -1.15 19.07
N ASN A 378 20.05 -1.26 19.40
CA ASN A 378 19.23 -0.20 20.01
C ASN A 378 19.36 1.16 19.29
N ASN A 379 19.41 1.14 17.96
CA ASN A 379 19.58 2.34 17.16
C ASN A 379 18.26 3.12 17.02
N THR A 380 18.11 4.17 17.83
CA THR A 380 16.93 5.02 17.87
C THR A 380 16.69 5.80 16.56
N SER A 381 17.74 6.09 15.77
CA SER A 381 17.54 6.78 14.49
C SER A 381 16.75 5.94 13.47
N GLN A 382 16.62 4.63 13.70
CA GLN A 382 15.94 3.69 12.81
C GLN A 382 14.53 3.28 13.28
N ILE A 383 14.01 3.82 14.38
CA ILE A 383 12.74 3.40 15.01
C ILE A 383 11.61 3.26 13.99
N LYS A 384 11.36 4.30 13.19
CA LYS A 384 10.29 4.29 12.17
C LYS A 384 10.39 3.10 11.22
N ARG A 385 11.61 2.79 10.77
CA ARG A 385 11.90 1.67 9.87
C ARG A 385 11.79 0.32 10.56
N ILE A 386 12.26 0.22 11.80
CA ILE A 386 12.13 -0.98 12.64
C ILE A 386 10.65 -1.30 12.85
N THR A 387 9.86 -0.33 13.30
CA THR A 387 8.40 -0.45 13.49
C THR A 387 7.72 -0.87 12.19
N GLN A 388 8.02 -0.18 11.08
CA GLN A 388 7.44 -0.49 9.78
C GLN A 388 7.75 -1.92 9.34
N LEU A 389 9.00 -2.39 9.51
CA LEU A 389 9.41 -3.73 9.12
C LEU A 389 8.73 -4.80 9.99
N ILE A 390 8.64 -4.58 11.31
CA ILE A 390 7.92 -5.49 12.22
C ILE A 390 6.45 -5.61 11.81
N ASN A 391 5.81 -4.48 11.49
CA ASN A 391 4.37 -4.44 11.20
C ASN A 391 4.02 -4.90 9.78
N LYS A 392 4.98 -4.93 8.84
CA LYS A 392 4.78 -5.45 7.48
C LYS A 392 5.13 -6.92 7.30
N THR A 393 5.96 -7.51 8.17
CA THR A 393 6.51 -8.86 7.96
C THR A 393 5.63 -9.94 8.60
N ASN A 394 5.22 -10.93 7.80
CA ASN A 394 4.36 -12.04 8.23
C ASN A 394 4.92 -13.44 7.93
N GLN A 395 5.64 -13.61 6.81
CA GLN A 395 6.09 -14.94 6.36
C GLN A 395 7.29 -15.48 7.15
N PHE A 396 8.22 -14.60 7.49
CA PHE A 396 9.38 -14.89 8.34
C PHE A 396 9.32 -13.96 9.56
N ASN A 397 8.44 -14.27 10.51
CA ASN A 397 8.25 -13.55 11.76
C ASN A 397 7.84 -14.56 12.85
N SER A 398 8.66 -14.70 13.90
CA SER A 398 8.52 -15.82 14.84
C SER A 398 7.26 -15.73 15.72
N THR A 399 6.80 -14.52 16.05
CA THR A 399 5.62 -14.32 16.92
C THR A 399 4.50 -13.52 16.27
N THR A 400 4.78 -12.80 15.18
CA THR A 400 3.84 -11.88 14.49
C THR A 400 3.29 -10.75 15.36
N LYS A 401 3.89 -10.53 16.55
CA LYS A 401 3.55 -9.41 17.42
C LYS A 401 3.81 -8.08 16.71
N ARG A 402 2.89 -7.14 16.92
CA ARG A 402 2.96 -5.78 16.39
C ARG A 402 3.35 -4.83 17.52
N TYR A 403 4.13 -3.82 17.18
CA TYR A 403 4.56 -2.80 18.13
C TYR A 403 4.42 -1.43 17.48
N SER A 404 4.10 -0.44 18.29
CA SER A 404 4.18 0.98 17.97
C SER A 404 5.60 1.52 18.16
N GLU A 405 5.89 2.71 17.61
CA GLU A 405 7.18 3.37 17.80
C GLU A 405 7.50 3.59 19.30
N SER A 406 6.49 3.97 20.09
CA SER A 406 6.65 4.25 21.53
C SER A 406 6.88 2.97 22.34
N GLU A 407 6.26 1.84 21.97
CA GLU A 407 6.53 0.55 22.60
C GLU A 407 7.96 0.07 22.33
N ILE A 408 8.43 0.17 21.09
CA ILE A 408 9.81 -0.22 20.73
C ILE A 408 10.84 0.63 21.49
N LEU A 409 10.61 1.93 21.59
CA LEU A 409 11.44 2.84 22.38
C LEU A 409 11.57 2.39 23.83
N LYS A 410 10.44 2.10 24.49
CA LYS A 410 10.43 1.58 25.87
C LYS A 410 11.11 0.23 25.97
N MET A 411 10.94 -0.65 24.97
CA MET A 411 11.61 -1.94 24.96
C MET A 411 13.13 -1.80 24.88
N MET A 412 13.67 -0.83 24.14
CA MET A 412 15.13 -0.62 24.06
C MET A 412 15.79 -0.32 25.43
N GLU A 413 15.04 0.04 26.46
CA GLU A 413 15.55 0.23 27.83
C GLU A 413 15.85 -1.10 28.54
N PHE A 414 15.11 -2.17 28.23
CA PHE A 414 15.19 -3.46 28.93
C PHE A 414 15.55 -4.63 28.01
N TYR A 415 15.52 -4.42 26.69
CA TYR A 415 15.75 -5.42 25.65
C TYR A 415 16.92 -5.01 24.76
N GLN A 416 17.54 -6.01 24.14
CA GLN A 416 18.48 -5.82 23.04
C GLN A 416 17.72 -5.97 21.72
N ILE A 417 17.49 -4.85 21.03
CA ILE A 417 16.88 -4.82 19.71
C ILE A 417 17.98 -4.67 18.67
N PHE A 418 18.27 -5.77 17.98
CA PHE A 418 19.21 -5.81 16.88
C PHE A 418 18.49 -5.49 15.57
N SER A 419 19.08 -4.61 14.78
CA SER A 419 18.61 -4.31 13.42
C SER A 419 19.74 -4.56 12.43
N PHE A 420 19.42 -5.16 11.28
CA PHE A 420 20.42 -5.53 10.27
C PHE A 420 20.12 -4.87 8.94
N SER A 421 21.16 -4.35 8.29
CA SER A 421 21.10 -3.83 6.92
C SER A 421 22.04 -4.61 6.01
N LEU A 422 21.68 -4.75 4.73
CA LEU A 422 22.45 -5.55 3.77
C LEU A 422 22.69 -4.78 2.47
N ILE A 423 23.93 -4.77 2.00
CA ILE A 423 24.30 -4.30 0.67
C ILE A 423 24.81 -5.49 -0.14
N ASP A 424 24.41 -5.58 -1.41
CA ASP A 424 24.93 -6.55 -2.36
C ASP A 424 25.45 -5.88 -3.64
N LYS A 425 26.01 -6.66 -4.58
CA LYS A 425 26.54 -6.12 -5.86
C LYS A 425 25.50 -5.38 -6.71
N PHE A 426 24.23 -5.58 -6.45
CA PHE A 426 23.12 -5.00 -7.20
C PHE A 426 22.49 -3.81 -6.46
N GLY A 427 22.95 -3.47 -5.26
CA GLY A 427 22.54 -2.26 -4.54
C GLY A 427 22.35 -2.43 -3.03
N ASP A 428 21.92 -1.34 -2.40
CA ASP A 428 21.56 -1.31 -0.98
C ASP A 428 20.13 -1.84 -0.80
N LEU A 429 19.96 -2.88 0.03
CA LEU A 429 18.66 -3.48 0.33
C LEU A 429 18.00 -2.83 1.56
N GLY A 430 18.69 -1.91 2.22
CA GLY A 430 18.24 -1.21 3.43
C GLY A 430 18.14 -2.13 4.64
N LEU A 431 17.21 -1.81 5.54
CA LEU A 431 16.93 -2.61 6.72
C LEU A 431 16.22 -3.91 6.34
N ILE A 432 16.85 -5.04 6.63
CA ILE A 432 16.41 -6.37 6.21
C ILE A 432 15.89 -7.23 7.36
N SER A 433 16.25 -6.95 8.60
CA SER A 433 15.89 -7.81 9.73
C SER A 433 15.84 -7.02 11.04
N VAL A 434 14.96 -7.47 11.93
CA VAL A 434 14.93 -7.06 13.34
C VAL A 434 14.89 -8.30 14.22
N VAL A 435 15.67 -8.30 15.29
CA VAL A 435 15.68 -9.34 16.32
C VAL A 435 15.54 -8.70 17.69
N ILE A 436 14.52 -9.10 18.44
CA ILE A 436 14.26 -8.64 19.80
C ILE A 436 14.71 -9.73 20.76
N VAL A 437 15.71 -9.40 21.58
CA VAL A 437 16.32 -10.32 22.54
C VAL A 437 16.14 -9.81 23.96
N LYS A 438 15.76 -10.70 24.87
CA LYS A 438 15.71 -10.48 26.31
C LYS A 438 16.35 -11.66 27.02
N ASP A 439 17.32 -11.43 27.89
CA ASP A 439 17.94 -12.49 28.70
C ASP A 439 18.38 -13.72 27.86
N ASN A 440 19.03 -13.47 26.71
CA ASN A 440 19.42 -14.49 25.70
C ASN A 440 18.27 -15.27 25.03
N ASN A 441 17.02 -14.86 25.25
CA ASN A 441 15.85 -15.35 24.54
C ASN A 441 15.45 -14.40 23.41
N ILE A 442 15.38 -14.93 22.19
CA ILE A 442 14.83 -14.26 21.01
C ILE A 442 13.30 -14.30 21.11
N GLU A 443 12.70 -13.22 21.61
CA GLU A 443 11.24 -13.08 21.68
C GLU A 443 10.62 -12.83 20.29
N ASN A 444 11.38 -12.19 19.39
CA ASN A 444 10.92 -11.99 18.03
C ASN A 444 12.09 -11.94 17.06
N PHE A 445 12.01 -12.74 16.00
CA PHE A 445 12.92 -12.66 14.86
C PHE A 445 12.08 -12.54 13.59
N LEU A 446 12.38 -11.50 12.83
CA LEU A 446 11.82 -11.32 11.50
C LEU A 446 12.87 -10.97 10.46
N LEU A 447 12.57 -11.39 9.23
CA LEU A 447 13.41 -11.18 8.07
C LEU A 447 12.56 -10.71 6.89
N SER A 448 13.02 -9.69 6.20
CA SER A 448 12.43 -9.18 4.98
C SER A 448 12.48 -10.23 3.88
N CYS A 449 11.39 -10.34 3.11
CA CYS A 449 11.31 -11.26 1.99
C CYS A 449 12.39 -11.03 0.92
N ARG A 450 12.99 -9.82 0.87
CA ARG A 450 14.04 -9.46 -0.10
C ARG A 450 15.33 -10.27 0.05
N VAL A 451 15.58 -10.84 1.24
CA VAL A 451 16.83 -11.57 1.56
C VAL A 451 16.61 -13.03 1.93
N LEU A 452 15.38 -13.53 1.86
CA LEU A 452 15.08 -14.94 2.10
C LEU A 452 15.84 -15.84 1.11
N GLY A 453 16.33 -16.98 1.61
CA GLY A 453 17.07 -17.97 0.81
C GLY A 453 18.52 -17.57 0.50
N ARG A 454 19.03 -16.50 1.11
CA ARG A 454 20.43 -16.05 0.94
C ARG A 454 21.36 -16.50 2.06
N MET A 455 20.88 -17.36 2.97
CA MET A 455 21.56 -17.75 4.22
C MET A 455 21.85 -16.57 5.17
N VAL A 456 21.16 -15.44 4.98
CA VAL A 456 21.31 -14.25 5.82
C VAL A 456 20.77 -14.51 7.22
N GLU A 457 19.68 -15.27 7.32
CA GLU A 457 19.10 -15.78 8.55
C GLU A 457 20.12 -16.55 9.42
N ARG A 458 20.96 -17.39 8.80
CA ARG A 458 22.04 -18.12 9.48
C ARG A 458 23.14 -17.17 9.95
N LYS A 459 23.55 -16.23 9.08
CA LYS A 459 24.56 -15.22 9.43
C LYS A 459 24.12 -14.37 10.62
N ILE A 460 22.84 -13.98 10.68
CA ILE A 460 22.29 -13.19 11.78
C ILE A 460 22.36 -13.96 13.10
N LEU A 461 21.92 -15.22 13.14
CA LEU A 461 22.04 -16.05 14.35
C LEU A 461 23.50 -16.26 14.78
N TYR A 462 24.42 -16.45 13.82
CA TYR A 462 25.86 -16.50 14.12
C TYR A 462 26.36 -15.19 14.77
N LEU A 463 25.96 -14.03 14.24
CA LEU A 463 26.36 -12.73 14.80
C LEU A 463 25.80 -12.52 16.22
N LEU A 464 24.57 -12.96 16.48
CA LEU A 464 23.94 -12.87 17.80
C LEU A 464 24.59 -13.79 18.84
N THR A 465 24.87 -15.04 18.48
CA THR A 465 25.58 -15.98 19.37
C THR A 465 26.99 -15.48 19.67
N LYS A 466 27.69 -14.94 18.66
CA LYS A 466 29.00 -14.30 18.82
C LYS A 466 28.96 -13.05 19.71
N SER A 467 27.92 -12.23 19.63
CA SER A 467 27.81 -11.01 20.44
C SER A 467 27.43 -11.28 21.89
N ASN A 468 26.57 -12.28 22.13
CA ASN A 468 26.07 -12.60 23.47
C ASN A 468 26.92 -13.63 24.22
N ASN A 469 27.83 -14.32 23.53
CA ASN A 469 28.73 -15.33 24.09
C ASN A 469 28.01 -16.39 24.95
N ALA A 470 26.79 -16.75 24.54
CA ALA A 470 25.89 -17.64 25.26
C ALA A 470 24.96 -18.36 24.27
N ALA A 471 24.44 -19.52 24.69
CA ALA A 471 23.36 -20.22 23.98
C ALA A 471 22.11 -19.32 23.93
N LEU A 472 21.44 -19.33 22.77
CA LEU A 472 20.20 -18.57 22.57
C LEU A 472 19.00 -19.50 22.58
N THR A 473 17.89 -19.01 23.12
CA THR A 473 16.57 -19.61 22.93
C THR A 473 15.73 -18.74 22.01
N ALA A 474 14.68 -19.28 21.37
CA ALA A 474 13.74 -18.50 20.59
C ALA A 474 12.30 -18.91 20.78
N ASP A 475 11.43 -17.91 20.89
CA ASP A 475 9.98 -18.07 20.96
C ASP A 475 9.35 -18.15 19.56
N TYR A 476 8.39 -19.07 19.41
CA TYR A 476 7.58 -19.24 18.21
C TYR A 476 6.10 -19.36 18.56
N ILE A 477 5.29 -18.53 17.92
CA ILE A 477 3.83 -18.60 17.97
C ILE A 477 3.34 -18.97 16.57
N LYS A 478 2.73 -20.15 16.45
CA LYS A 478 2.24 -20.65 15.17
C LYS A 478 1.13 -19.77 14.61
N THR A 479 1.26 -19.39 13.35
CA THR A 479 0.22 -18.72 12.56
C THR A 479 0.06 -19.42 11.21
N THR A 480 -0.95 -19.02 10.42
CA THR A 480 -1.17 -19.56 9.08
C THR A 480 -0.10 -19.11 8.06
N LYS A 481 0.73 -18.12 8.40
CA LYS A 481 1.66 -17.48 7.44
C LYS A 481 3.14 -17.66 7.77
N ASN A 482 3.52 -18.04 8.99
CA ASN A 482 4.91 -18.05 9.45
C ASN A 482 5.62 -19.42 9.39
N HIS A 483 5.20 -20.32 8.49
CA HIS A 483 5.80 -21.65 8.35
C HIS A 483 7.29 -21.64 7.95
N GLN A 484 7.78 -20.57 7.33
CA GLN A 484 9.17 -20.48 6.89
C GLN A 484 10.14 -20.39 8.05
N ILE A 485 9.82 -19.59 9.08
CA ILE A 485 10.68 -19.46 10.26
C ILE A 485 10.60 -20.70 11.15
N GLU A 486 9.45 -21.38 11.19
CA GLU A 486 9.31 -22.67 11.88
C GLU A 486 10.27 -23.72 11.30
N SER A 487 10.28 -23.83 9.97
CA SER A 487 11.16 -24.74 9.24
C SER A 487 12.64 -24.39 9.47
N PHE A 488 12.97 -23.09 9.46
CA PHE A 488 14.32 -22.61 9.73
C PHE A 488 14.79 -22.89 11.16
N TYR A 489 13.96 -22.61 12.16
CA TYR A 489 14.27 -22.91 13.56
C TYR A 489 14.48 -24.40 13.78
N GLY A 490 13.58 -25.25 13.27
CA GLY A 490 13.71 -26.70 13.40
C GLY A 490 14.98 -27.29 12.78
N GLN A 491 15.55 -26.66 11.74
CA GLN A 491 16.80 -27.11 11.13
C GLN A 491 18.06 -26.78 11.95
N LEU A 492 17.98 -25.79 12.85
CA LEU A 492 19.14 -25.26 13.58
C LEU A 492 19.09 -25.54 15.08
N SER A 493 17.90 -25.78 15.63
CA SER A 493 17.72 -26.09 17.04
C SER A 493 18.23 -27.48 17.37
N ILE A 494 18.82 -27.64 18.56
CA ILE A 494 19.17 -28.94 19.13
C ILE A 494 17.94 -29.58 19.80
N GLU A 495 17.08 -28.74 20.37
CA GLU A 495 15.88 -29.16 21.10
C GLU A 495 14.75 -28.16 20.86
N ASP A 496 13.51 -28.64 20.84
CA ASP A 496 12.31 -27.82 20.91
C ASP A 496 11.36 -28.30 22.03
N LYS A 497 10.75 -27.35 22.74
CA LYS A 497 9.79 -27.62 23.81
C LYS A 497 8.53 -26.78 23.61
N VAL A 498 7.39 -27.30 24.02
CA VAL A 498 6.14 -26.54 24.10
C VAL A 498 5.87 -26.30 25.58
N ASP A 499 5.67 -25.04 25.97
CA ASP A 499 5.29 -24.71 27.34
C ASP A 499 3.79 -24.97 27.60
N ASP A 500 3.38 -24.91 28.86
CA ASP A 500 2.00 -25.15 29.30
C ASP A 500 0.99 -24.13 28.71
N LYS A 501 1.47 -23.05 28.08
CA LYS A 501 0.67 -22.01 27.41
C LYS A 501 0.63 -22.19 25.89
N GLY A 502 1.21 -23.26 25.36
CA GLY A 502 1.25 -23.56 23.93
C GLY A 502 2.29 -22.75 23.14
N LEU A 503 3.22 -22.06 23.82
CA LEU A 503 4.35 -21.38 23.17
C LEU A 503 5.44 -22.40 22.87
N LYS A 504 5.87 -22.45 21.60
CA LYS A 504 6.96 -23.33 21.19
C LYS A 504 8.28 -22.59 21.34
N LYS A 505 9.23 -23.19 22.07
CA LYS A 505 10.58 -22.68 22.29
C LYS A 505 11.60 -23.56 21.60
N TYR A 506 12.56 -22.93 20.92
CA TYR A 506 13.68 -23.57 20.26
C TYR A 506 14.99 -23.24 20.98
N TYR A 507 15.88 -24.22 21.10
CA TYR A 507 17.18 -24.09 21.75
C TYR A 507 18.30 -24.23 20.71
N PHE A 508 19.14 -23.22 20.56
CA PHE A 508 20.25 -23.22 19.59
C PHE A 508 21.58 -23.65 20.23
N PRO A 509 22.51 -24.21 19.44
CA PRO A 509 23.86 -24.48 19.91
C PRO A 509 24.58 -23.19 20.32
N GLU A 510 25.54 -23.30 21.24
CA GLU A 510 26.43 -22.18 21.62
C GLU A 510 27.25 -21.64 20.45
N LYS A 511 27.52 -22.49 19.45
CA LYS A 511 28.23 -22.12 18.23
C LYS A 511 27.38 -22.49 17.02
N ILE A 512 27.02 -21.47 16.26
CA ILE A 512 26.37 -21.61 14.95
C ILE A 512 27.43 -21.42 13.87
N ASP A 513 27.40 -22.24 12.83
CA ASP A 513 28.36 -22.12 11.73
C ASP A 513 28.25 -20.77 11.03
N ASN A 514 29.40 -20.15 10.75
CA ASN A 514 29.45 -18.88 10.04
C ASN A 514 29.07 -19.07 8.56
N VAL A 515 28.51 -18.01 7.98
CA VAL A 515 28.30 -17.89 6.54
C VAL A 515 29.39 -16.97 5.98
N ASP A 516 30.52 -17.56 5.58
CA ASP A 516 31.76 -16.82 5.28
C ASP A 516 31.66 -15.85 4.09
N PHE A 517 30.81 -16.17 3.12
CA PHE A 517 30.59 -15.31 1.95
C PHE A 517 29.77 -14.04 2.25
N ILE A 518 29.15 -13.93 3.44
CA ILE A 518 28.52 -12.70 3.92
C ILE A 518 29.49 -11.99 4.85
N LYS A 519 30.05 -10.88 4.37
CA LYS A 519 31.06 -10.10 5.10
C LYS A 519 30.41 -9.10 6.04
N GLU A 520 30.99 -8.91 7.21
CA GLU A 520 30.61 -7.84 8.13
C GLU A 520 31.15 -6.51 7.60
N LYS A 521 30.27 -5.53 7.40
CA LYS A 521 30.66 -4.14 7.10
C LYS A 521 30.88 -3.46 8.44
N LYS A 522 32.16 -3.29 8.79
CA LYS A 522 32.59 -2.55 9.99
C LYS A 522 32.11 -1.12 9.97
#